data_AF-A0A834AXH6-F1
#
_entry.id   AF-A0A834AXH6-F1
#
_cell.length_a   1.000
_cell.length_b   1.000
_cell.length_c   1.000
_cell.angle_alpha   90.00
_cell.angle_beta   90.00
_cell.angle_gamma   90.00
#
_symmetry.space_group_name_H-M   'P 1'
#
loop_
_entity.id
_entity.type
_entity.pdbx_description
1 polymer ?
#
loop_
_entity_poly.entity_id
_entity_poly.type
_entity_poly.pdbx_seq_one_letter_code
_entity_poly.pdbx_strand_id
1 'polypeptide(L)'
;MLGVIRNSLFGSVETWPWQVLSKGDKGEVSYEERACEGGKFATVEVTDKPVDEALREAMPKVVKYVGGANDKGIGMGMTVPISFAVFPSEDGALEKKIKVWYRIPNQFQSDPPVPSDEGVKIEDREGITVYSRYGDDPVTLR
;
A
#
# COMPACT_ATOMS: atom_id res chain seq x y z
N MET A 1 15.21 -6.77 -10.97
CA MET A 1 14.71 -7.77 -9.99
C MET A 1 14.81 -7.13 -8.62
N LEU A 2 13.70 -6.64 -8.04
CA LEU A 2 13.69 -6.19 -6.65
C LEU A 2 13.66 -7.44 -5.77
N GLY A 3 14.78 -7.68 -5.08
CA GLY A 3 14.97 -8.84 -4.22
C GLY A 3 13.90 -8.87 -3.12
N VAL A 4 13.20 -10.00 -3.03
CA VAL A 4 12.21 -10.27 -1.99
C VAL A 4 12.97 -10.40 -0.67
N ILE A 5 12.89 -9.40 0.20
CA ILE A 5 13.43 -9.50 1.56
C ILE A 5 12.54 -10.51 2.30
N ARG A 6 12.96 -11.77 2.34
CA ARG A 6 12.39 -12.78 3.24
C ARG A 6 12.80 -12.44 4.66
N ASN A 7 11.96 -11.72 5.39
CA ASN A 7 12.06 -11.65 6.84
C ASN A 7 11.37 -12.89 7.42
N SER A 8 12.07 -13.72 8.21
CA SER A 8 11.51 -14.94 8.83
C SER A 8 10.27 -14.69 9.71
N LEU A 9 9.99 -13.44 10.07
CA LEU A 9 8.81 -13.03 10.83
C LEU A 9 7.50 -13.07 10.03
N PHE A 10 7.55 -13.03 8.69
CA PHE A 10 6.35 -12.88 7.86
C PHE A 10 6.01 -14.11 7.01
N GLY A 11 6.77 -15.21 7.09
CA GLY A 11 6.49 -16.49 6.42
C GLY A 11 6.49 -16.42 4.90
N SER A 12 5.41 -15.91 4.31
CA SER A 12 5.16 -15.72 2.88
C SER A 12 5.04 -14.24 2.50
N VAL A 13 5.65 -13.87 1.37
CA VAL A 13 5.44 -12.58 0.71
C VAL A 13 4.57 -12.81 -0.51
N GLU A 14 3.36 -12.25 -0.51
CA GLU A 14 2.45 -12.20 -1.65
C GLU A 14 2.73 -10.92 -2.46
N THR A 15 2.61 -11.02 -3.78
CA THR A 15 2.65 -9.85 -4.65
C THR A 15 1.21 -9.43 -4.95
N TRP A 16 0.88 -8.15 -4.74
CA TRP A 16 -0.41 -7.58 -5.13
C TRP A 16 -0.68 -7.96 -6.59
N PRO A 17 -1.77 -8.65 -6.92
CA PRO A 17 -2.09 -8.94 -8.31
C PRO A 17 -2.25 -7.67 -9.14
N TRP A 18 -1.43 -7.54 -10.20
CA TRP A 18 -1.60 -6.51 -11.23
C TRP A 18 -1.38 -7.09 -12.63
N GLN A 19 -2.06 -6.50 -13.60
CA GLN A 19 -1.89 -6.77 -15.03
C GLN A 19 -1.35 -5.53 -15.73
N VAL A 20 -0.28 -5.67 -16.51
CA VAL A 20 0.17 -4.60 -17.40
C VAL A 20 -0.82 -4.47 -18.55
N LEU A 21 -1.45 -3.31 -18.67
CA LEU A 21 -2.40 -2.99 -19.74
C LEU A 21 -1.67 -2.45 -20.97
N SER A 22 -0.73 -1.54 -20.75
CA SER A 22 0.03 -0.89 -21.82
C SER A 22 1.40 -0.42 -21.34
N LYS A 23 2.29 -0.14 -22.29
CA LYS A 23 3.59 0.49 -22.05
C LYS A 23 3.73 1.67 -22.99
N GLY A 24 4.39 2.72 -22.53
CA GLY A 24 4.65 3.89 -23.35
C GLY A 24 5.88 4.65 -22.94
N ASP A 25 6.33 5.50 -23.84
CA ASP A 25 7.51 6.35 -23.68
C ASP A 25 7.13 7.80 -23.98
N LYS A 26 7.57 8.72 -23.12
CA LYS A 26 7.39 10.17 -23.30
C LYS A 26 8.71 10.87 -23.03
N GLY A 27 9.44 11.19 -24.09
CA GLY A 27 10.80 11.72 -23.97
C GLY A 27 11.73 10.67 -23.35
N GLU A 28 12.41 11.02 -22.27
CA GLU A 28 13.29 10.11 -21.51
C GLU A 28 12.56 9.29 -20.44
N VAL A 29 11.23 9.41 -20.33
CA VAL A 29 10.42 8.72 -19.32
C VAL A 29 9.65 7.55 -19.93
N SER A 30 10.00 6.33 -19.54
CA SER A 30 9.22 5.12 -19.81
C SER A 30 8.24 4.83 -18.67
N TYR A 31 7.01 4.42 -19.02
CA TYR A 31 5.97 4.07 -18.07
C TYR A 31 5.21 2.80 -18.46
N GLU A 32 4.62 2.14 -17.47
CA GLU A 32 3.70 1.03 -17.61
C GLU A 32 2.36 1.39 -16.97
N GLU A 33 1.29 1.22 -17.73
CA GLU A 33 -0.08 1.25 -17.22
C GLU A 33 -0.42 -0.13 -16.66
N ARG A 34 -0.86 -0.17 -15.41
CA ARG A 34 -1.14 -1.40 -14.68
C ARG A 34 -2.53 -1.34 -14.07
N ALA A 35 -3.35 -2.36 -14.32
CA ALA A 35 -4.57 -2.60 -13.54
C ALA A 35 -4.21 -3.40 -12.29
N CYS A 36 -4.39 -2.80 -11.12
CA CYS A 36 -4.21 -3.45 -9.83
C CYS A 36 -5.56 -3.93 -9.30
N GLU A 37 -5.62 -5.18 -8.84
CA GLU A 37 -6.85 -5.73 -8.29
C GLU A 37 -7.32 -4.98 -7.03
N GLY A 38 -8.62 -4.83 -6.89
CA GLY A 38 -9.24 -4.29 -5.68
C GLY A 38 -9.26 -5.29 -4.51
N GLY A 39 -10.20 -5.05 -3.60
CA GLY A 39 -10.46 -5.87 -2.43
C GLY A 39 -10.38 -5.06 -1.14
N LYS A 40 -10.14 -5.76 -0.03
CA LYS A 40 -10.00 -5.18 1.31
C LYS A 40 -8.58 -4.72 1.56
N PHE A 41 -8.45 -3.50 2.04
CA PHE A 41 -7.18 -2.86 2.38
C PHE A 41 -7.19 -2.46 3.85
N ALA A 42 -6.06 -2.71 4.53
CA ALA A 42 -5.78 -2.07 5.80
C ALA A 42 -5.28 -0.65 5.52
N THR A 43 -5.95 0.34 6.09
CA THR A 43 -5.70 1.76 5.87
C THR A 43 -5.28 2.44 7.15
N VAL A 44 -4.29 3.32 7.01
CA VAL A 44 -3.84 4.19 8.10
C VAL A 44 -3.75 5.59 7.54
N GLU A 45 -4.49 6.51 8.14
CA GLU A 45 -4.47 7.92 7.79
C GLU A 45 -3.71 8.68 8.87
N VAL A 46 -2.78 9.54 8.45
CA VAL A 46 -2.02 10.42 9.34
C VAL A 46 -2.10 11.84 8.76
N THR A 47 -2.54 12.78 9.58
CA THR A 47 -2.64 14.20 9.25
C THR A 47 -1.62 15.02 10.03
N ASP A 48 -1.46 16.29 9.64
CA ASP A 48 -0.67 17.32 10.30
C ASP A 48 0.84 17.04 10.40
N LYS A 49 1.34 16.07 9.63
CA LYS A 49 2.75 15.67 9.58
C LYS A 49 3.31 15.66 8.16
N PRO A 50 4.61 15.95 7.97
CA PRO A 50 5.30 15.72 6.71
C PRO A 50 5.26 14.23 6.33
N VAL A 51 5.29 13.93 5.03
CA VAL A 51 5.17 12.56 4.47
C VAL A 51 6.12 11.57 5.15
N ASP A 52 7.39 11.93 5.32
CA ASP A 52 8.41 11.06 5.92
C ASP A 52 8.16 10.72 7.39
N GLU A 53 7.59 11.66 8.15
CA GLU A 53 7.25 11.43 9.56
C GLU A 53 5.96 10.61 9.65
N ALA A 54 4.97 10.97 8.82
CA ALA A 54 3.70 10.30 8.74
C ALA A 54 3.88 8.82 8.35
N LEU A 55 4.77 8.51 7.40
CA LEU A 55 5.10 7.13 7.01
C LEU A 55 5.78 6.35 8.15
N ARG A 56 6.70 7.00 8.89
CA ARG A 56 7.35 6.37 10.06
C ARG A 56 6.35 6.02 11.16
N GLU A 57 5.24 6.75 11.26
CA GLU A 57 4.16 6.44 12.18
C GLU A 57 3.19 5.38 11.62
N ALA A 58 2.82 5.48 10.34
CA ALA A 58 1.79 4.63 9.74
C ALA A 58 2.29 3.21 9.45
N MET A 59 3.53 3.06 8.96
CA MET A 59 4.08 1.76 8.54
C MET A 59 4.13 0.74 9.69
N PRO A 60 4.60 1.08 10.91
CA PRO A 60 4.55 0.15 12.03
C PRO A 60 3.14 -0.33 12.39
N LYS A 61 2.11 0.51 12.25
CA LYS A 61 0.71 0.13 12.53
C LYS A 61 0.25 -0.98 11.58
N VAL A 62 0.50 -0.81 10.28
CA VAL A 62 0.22 -1.83 9.25
C VAL A 62 1.01 -3.11 9.51
N VAL A 63 2.32 -2.99 9.76
CA VAL A 63 3.21 -4.15 9.97
C VAL A 63 2.82 -4.94 11.22
N LYS A 64 2.40 -4.27 12.29
CA LYS A 64 1.90 -4.94 13.50
C LYS A 64 0.59 -5.68 13.23
N TYR A 65 -0.36 -5.05 12.55
CA TYR A 65 -1.64 -5.68 12.19
C TYR A 65 -1.43 -6.99 11.43
N VAL A 66 -0.59 -6.98 10.39
CA VAL A 66 -0.30 -8.17 9.57
C VAL A 66 0.61 -9.17 10.29
N GLY A 67 1.37 -8.71 11.28
CA GLY A 67 2.21 -9.54 12.15
C GLY A 67 1.47 -10.24 13.29
N GLY A 68 0.15 -10.02 13.45
CA GLY A 68 -0.67 -10.68 14.48
C GLY A 68 -1.29 -9.76 15.52
N ALA A 69 -1.11 -8.43 15.42
CA ALA A 69 -1.85 -7.46 16.25
C ALA A 69 -3.28 -7.27 15.72
N ASN A 70 -4.03 -8.35 15.76
CA ASN A 70 -5.44 -8.45 15.39
C ASN A 70 -6.17 -9.36 16.39
N ASP A 71 -7.50 -9.30 16.37
CA ASP A 71 -8.40 -10.07 17.25
C ASP A 71 -8.15 -11.59 17.25
N LYS A 72 -7.69 -12.14 16.12
CA LYS A 72 -7.39 -13.57 15.96
C LYS A 72 -5.96 -13.94 16.35
N GLY A 73 -5.08 -12.97 16.60
CA GLY A 73 -3.66 -13.19 16.90
C GLY A 73 -2.88 -13.83 15.74
N ILE A 74 -3.37 -13.73 14.51
CA ILE A 74 -2.82 -14.46 13.34
C ILE A 74 -1.87 -13.55 12.56
N GLY A 75 -0.66 -14.03 12.31
CA GLY A 75 0.24 -13.46 11.32
C GLY A 75 -0.24 -13.75 9.90
N MET A 76 -0.63 -12.72 9.17
CA MET A 76 -1.14 -12.84 7.79
C MET A 76 -0.04 -12.90 6.73
N GLY A 77 1.20 -12.59 7.10
CA GLY A 77 2.30 -12.39 6.15
C GLY A 77 2.24 -11.04 5.45
N MET A 78 3.11 -10.84 4.45
CA MET A 78 3.29 -9.54 3.79
C MET A 78 2.77 -9.55 2.36
N THR A 79 2.10 -8.49 1.94
CA THR A 79 1.74 -8.22 0.54
C THR A 79 2.52 -7.00 0.06
N VAL A 80 3.11 -7.08 -1.13
CA VAL A 80 3.92 -6.01 -1.73
C VAL A 80 3.44 -5.65 -3.14
N PRO A 81 3.57 -4.38 -3.58
CA PRO A 81 4.07 -3.23 -2.82
C PRO A 81 3.04 -2.69 -1.82
N ILE A 82 3.52 -1.94 -0.83
CA ILE A 82 2.67 -1.09 0.02
C ILE A 82 2.53 0.25 -0.69
N SER A 83 1.29 0.71 -0.84
CA SER A 83 0.99 1.98 -1.51
C SER A 83 0.56 3.04 -0.50
N PHE A 84 0.74 4.30 -0.83
CA PHE A 84 0.21 5.41 -0.05
C PHE A 84 -0.18 6.57 -0.98
N ALA A 85 -1.22 7.30 -0.62
CA ALA A 85 -1.55 8.57 -1.24
C ALA A 85 -0.88 9.71 -0.48
N VAL A 86 -0.38 10.65 -1.26
CA VAL A 86 -0.12 12.04 -0.85
C VAL A 86 -1.11 12.92 -1.59
N PHE A 87 -1.62 13.94 -0.92
CA PHE A 87 -2.65 14.82 -1.47
C PHE A 87 -1.98 16.15 -1.84
N PRO A 88 -2.03 16.59 -3.11
CA PRO A 88 -1.52 17.90 -3.48
C PRO A 88 -2.50 18.99 -3.04
N SER A 89 -1.99 20.08 -2.47
CA SER A 89 -2.76 21.30 -2.18
C SER A 89 -2.87 22.21 -3.41
N GLU A 90 -3.77 23.20 -3.35
CA GLU A 90 -4.06 24.12 -4.46
C GLU A 90 -2.84 24.92 -4.94
N ASP A 91 -1.86 25.16 -4.05
CA ASP A 91 -0.60 25.84 -4.33
C ASP A 91 0.48 24.91 -4.91
N GLY A 92 0.18 23.62 -5.12
CA GLY A 92 1.11 22.61 -5.61
C GLY A 92 2.04 22.04 -4.54
N ALA A 93 1.91 22.46 -3.27
CA ALA A 93 2.56 21.76 -2.16
C ALA A 93 1.87 20.42 -1.87
N LEU A 94 2.48 19.59 -1.02
CA LEU A 94 1.81 18.42 -0.49
C LEU A 94 1.09 18.80 0.80
N GLU A 95 -0.20 18.45 0.88
CA GLU A 95 -0.91 18.47 2.15
C GLU A 95 -0.15 17.63 3.16
N LYS A 96 -0.21 18.05 4.42
CA LYS A 96 0.29 17.26 5.55
C LYS A 96 -0.67 16.12 5.87
N LYS A 97 -0.96 15.29 4.86
CA LYS A 97 -1.90 14.19 4.94
C LYS A 97 -1.36 13.05 4.09
N ILE A 98 -1.26 11.88 4.69
CA ILE A 98 -1.02 10.64 3.96
C ILE A 98 -2.11 9.64 4.27
N LYS A 99 -2.39 8.77 3.30
CA LYS A 99 -3.21 7.58 3.51
C LYS A 99 -2.46 6.36 3.00
N VAL A 100 -2.02 5.50 3.92
CA VAL A 100 -1.39 4.22 3.57
C VAL A 100 -2.48 3.23 3.21
N TRP A 101 -2.25 2.48 2.14
CA TRP A 101 -3.09 1.37 1.70
C TRP A 101 -2.25 0.11 1.55
N TYR A 102 -2.53 -0.84 2.44
CA TYR A 102 -1.96 -2.17 2.40
C TYR A 102 -3.03 -3.17 1.97
N ARG A 103 -2.82 -3.83 0.84
CA ARG A 103 -3.75 -4.87 0.40
C ARG A 103 -3.63 -6.08 1.33
N ILE A 104 -4.77 -6.51 1.88
CA ILE A 104 -4.81 -7.71 2.72
C ILE A 104 -4.49 -8.94 1.85
N PRO A 105 -3.68 -9.91 2.31
CA PRO A 105 -3.35 -11.09 1.51
C PRO A 105 -4.60 -11.86 1.06
N ASN A 106 -4.53 -12.53 -0.09
CA ASN A 106 -5.70 -13.17 -0.72
C ASN A 106 -6.44 -14.14 0.21
N GLN A 107 -5.71 -14.86 1.06
CA GLN A 107 -6.29 -15.79 2.04
C GLN A 107 -7.28 -15.12 3.01
N PHE A 108 -7.11 -13.82 3.29
CA PHE A 108 -7.88 -13.08 4.29
C PHE A 108 -8.84 -12.06 3.67
N GLN A 109 -8.96 -12.00 2.34
CA GLN A 109 -9.82 -11.04 1.64
C GLN A 109 -11.32 -11.19 1.97
N SER A 110 -11.78 -12.42 2.24
CA SER A 110 -13.20 -12.69 2.54
C SER A 110 -13.59 -12.31 3.98
N ASP A 111 -12.73 -12.59 4.95
CA ASP A 111 -12.95 -12.35 6.38
C ASP A 111 -11.64 -11.89 7.06
N PRO A 112 -11.25 -10.62 6.86
CA PRO A 112 -10.00 -10.12 7.43
C PRO A 112 -10.10 -10.03 8.96
N PRO A 113 -9.04 -10.41 9.70
CA PRO A 113 -8.98 -10.21 11.15
C PRO A 113 -9.25 -8.75 11.53
N VAL A 114 -9.92 -8.51 12.64
CA VAL A 114 -10.20 -7.15 13.11
C VAL A 114 -8.92 -6.55 13.70
N PRO A 115 -8.48 -5.36 13.26
CA PRO A 115 -7.28 -4.73 13.81
C PRO A 115 -7.44 -4.42 15.30
N SER A 116 -6.39 -4.62 16.09
CA SER A 116 -6.38 -4.23 17.51
C SER A 116 -6.08 -2.74 17.73
N ASP A 117 -5.49 -2.08 16.73
CA ASP A 117 -5.18 -0.65 16.74
C ASP A 117 -6.31 0.11 16.05
N GLU A 118 -6.97 1.03 16.76
CA GLU A 118 -8.09 1.84 16.24
C GLU A 118 -7.68 2.78 15.09
N GLY A 119 -6.37 3.05 14.94
CA GLY A 119 -5.81 3.80 13.83
C GLY A 119 -5.70 3.00 12.52
N VAL A 120 -5.94 1.68 12.56
CA VAL A 120 -6.00 0.82 11.38
C VAL A 120 -7.45 0.53 11.04
N LYS A 121 -7.89 0.93 9.84
CA LYS A 121 -9.24 0.66 9.34
C LYS A 121 -9.19 -0.34 8.20
N ILE A 122 -10.27 -1.10 8.02
CA ILE A 122 -10.43 -1.97 6.86
C ILE A 122 -11.38 -1.27 5.89
N GLU A 123 -10.91 -1.02 4.68
CA GLU A 123 -11.68 -0.39 3.61
C GLU A 123 -11.78 -1.34 2.42
N ASP A 124 -12.97 -1.43 1.82
CA ASP A 124 -13.16 -2.09 0.54
C ASP A 124 -12.88 -1.08 -0.58
N ARG A 125 -12.06 -1.47 -1.55
CA ARG A 125 -11.66 -0.62 -2.66
C ARG A 125 -11.81 -1.37 -3.98
N GLU A 126 -12.35 -0.69 -4.96
CA GLU A 126 -12.35 -1.17 -6.33
C GLU A 126 -10.92 -1.25 -6.88
N GLY A 127 -10.76 -2.04 -7.95
CA GLY A 127 -9.50 -2.09 -8.67
C GLY A 127 -9.14 -0.71 -9.25
N ILE A 128 -7.85 -0.42 -9.29
CA ILE A 128 -7.35 0.88 -9.77
C ILE A 128 -6.43 0.67 -10.96
N THR A 129 -6.45 1.61 -11.89
CA THR A 129 -5.46 1.65 -12.99
C THR A 129 -4.43 2.71 -12.65
N VAL A 130 -3.16 2.30 -12.61
CA VAL A 130 -2.04 3.14 -12.19
C VAL A 130 -1.01 3.24 -13.29
N TYR A 131 -0.34 4.38 -13.39
CA TYR A 131 0.81 4.55 -14.26
C TYR A 131 2.06 4.51 -13.40
N SER A 132 2.89 3.51 -13.62
CA SER A 132 4.15 3.33 -12.92
C SER A 132 5.32 3.62 -13.84
N ARG A 133 6.31 4.36 -13.36
CA ARG A 133 7.60 4.55 -14.03
C ARG A 133 8.66 3.71 -13.33
N TYR A 134 9.62 3.16 -14.07
CA TYR A 134 10.79 2.53 -13.47
C TYR A 134 11.80 3.63 -13.09
N GLY A 135 11.98 3.87 -11.79
CA GLY A 135 12.88 4.86 -11.21
C GLY A 135 12.49 5.15 -9.76
N ASP A 136 13.37 5.80 -8.98
CA ASP A 136 13.19 6.10 -7.54
C ASP A 136 12.02 7.07 -7.21
N ASP A 137 11.11 7.33 -8.15
CA ASP A 137 10.02 8.29 -8.00
C ASP A 137 8.68 7.61 -7.64
N PRO A 138 7.89 8.20 -6.72
CA PRO A 138 6.63 7.62 -6.26
C PRO A 138 5.63 7.44 -7.41
N VAL A 139 4.94 6.30 -7.38
CA VAL A 139 3.90 5.93 -8.37
C VAL A 139 2.71 6.88 -8.24
N THR A 140 2.34 7.55 -9.33
CA THR A 140 1.15 8.39 -9.37
C THR A 140 -0.09 7.53 -9.61
N LEU A 141 -1.00 7.51 -8.63
CA LEU A 141 -2.32 6.90 -8.75
C LEU A 141 -3.25 7.90 -9.43
N ARG A 142 -3.99 7.49 -10.47
CA ARG A 142 -5.10 8.29 -11.03
C ARG A 142 -6.41 7.94 -10.35
#